data_AF-A0AAU4CQ35-F1
#
_entry.id   AF-A0AAU4CQ35-F1
#
_cell.length_a   1.000
_cell.length_b   1.000
_cell.length_c   1.000
_cell.angle_alpha   90.00
_cell.angle_beta   90.00
_cell.angle_gamma   90.00
#
_symmetry.space_group_name_H-M   'P 1'
#
loop_
_entity.id
_entity.type
_entity.pdbx_description
1 polymer ?
#
loop_
_entity_poly.entity_id
_entity_poly.type
_entity_poly.pdbx_seq_one_letter_code
_entity_poly.pdbx_strand_id
1 'polypeptide(L)'
;MTEPIPQAVAWALAAALLATAVLLLRQHGITRRQRRRNAVLTDDVRAREEELRHLVTVRLPALADHPGQSVPGVGPLDGRLAETEFGKGLDEVLARFSGAVEHAQIRADQSAKAALKASMRSIQALANEQQMSISEMQDRHDDPDVLRDLLEVDHTNAQFGRRAQAIAVLCGSWPGRQRATSPLVEVVRGATSRIRDYRRVRVHGQVDIAVESRAVEPVVLAIAELLDNAARHSQPNTTVEVNVRHVHNGACVVIDDAGVGMDGHAVERATQLLSGRSEVDVTRLDDPPQFGFAVIGMLARRYGFTVSVDTRSPYGGVRAVAFLPAALLTHLEPAAPEPQIELTPVTETAPAPRRAPADDTPDDTTEGGLPKRRRRTPKRTAAPEPEPATAEEIPGRSPEENARIMGAFARGTRFGRAAGRILDEDEYGPDPTAGPARTTPHENEGTPHA
;
A
#
# COMPACT_ATOMS: atom_id res chain seq x y z
N MET A 1 80.09 98.39 19.77
CA MET A 1 78.64 98.11 19.80
C MET A 1 78.27 97.56 18.43
N THR A 2 78.29 96.24 18.26
CA THR A 2 78.01 95.55 16.99
C THR A 2 76.87 94.57 17.21
N GLU A 3 75.69 95.02 16.77
CA GLU A 3 74.46 94.35 16.30
C GLU A 3 74.10 92.92 16.76
N PRO A 4 72.98 92.75 17.51
CA PRO A 4 72.35 91.44 17.80
C PRO A 4 71.38 90.92 16.71
N ILE A 5 71.26 91.61 15.57
CA ILE A 5 70.30 91.32 14.49
C ILE A 5 70.44 89.92 13.84
N PRO A 6 71.64 89.35 13.58
CA PRO A 6 71.74 88.03 12.94
C PRO A 6 71.25 86.88 13.82
N GLN A 7 71.29 87.03 15.15
CA GLN A 7 70.81 86.01 16.08
C GLN A 7 69.29 85.92 16.09
N ALA A 8 68.57 87.05 16.07
CA ALA A 8 67.11 87.06 16.07
C ALA A 8 66.52 86.42 14.80
N VAL A 9 67.12 86.69 13.63
CA VAL A 9 66.72 86.08 12.35
C VAL A 9 66.98 84.57 12.36
N ALA A 10 68.11 84.12 12.92
CA ALA A 10 68.41 82.69 13.04
C ALA A 10 67.40 81.94 13.95
N TRP A 11 67.01 82.53 15.08
CA TRP A 11 65.98 81.97 15.96
C TRP A 11 64.59 81.95 15.32
N ALA A 12 64.22 82.98 14.56
CA ALA A 12 62.95 83.02 13.82
C ALA A 12 62.89 81.93 12.73
N LEU A 13 63.98 81.74 11.97
CA LEU A 13 64.08 80.66 10.98
C LEU A 13 64.07 79.27 11.62
N ALA A 14 64.76 79.10 12.75
CA ALA A 14 64.73 77.85 13.50
C ALA A 14 63.32 77.53 14.04
N ALA A 15 62.60 78.53 14.56
CA ALA A 15 61.23 78.38 15.02
C ALA A 15 60.27 78.06 13.85
N ALA A 16 60.43 78.71 12.70
CA ALA A 16 59.66 78.40 11.49
C ALA A 16 59.92 76.98 11.00
N LEU A 17 61.19 76.54 10.92
CA LEU A 17 61.56 75.17 10.55
C LEU A 17 61.01 74.14 11.52
N LEU A 18 61.08 74.40 12.84
CA LEU A 18 60.49 73.54 13.86
C LEU A 18 58.97 73.44 13.68
N ALA A 19 58.28 74.57 13.48
CA ALA A 19 56.84 74.60 13.25
C ALA A 19 56.45 73.82 11.98
N THR A 20 57.20 73.99 10.88
CA THR A 20 57.00 73.22 9.64
C THR A 20 57.26 71.73 9.86
N ALA A 21 58.32 71.35 10.57
CA ALA A 21 58.62 69.95 10.89
C ALA A 21 57.50 69.30 11.73
N VAL A 22 56.98 70.02 12.73
CA VAL A 22 55.83 69.57 13.54
C VAL A 22 54.58 69.40 12.69
N LEU A 23 54.28 70.35 11.79
CA LEU A 23 53.14 70.26 10.86
C LEU A 23 53.27 69.07 9.91
N LEU A 24 54.47 68.82 9.36
CA LEU A 24 54.74 67.67 8.49
C LEU A 24 54.61 66.34 9.23
N LEU A 25 55.12 66.24 10.47
CA LEU A 25 54.95 65.05 11.30
C LEU A 25 53.47 64.80 11.61
N ARG A 26 52.71 65.86 11.94
CA ARG A 26 51.26 65.78 12.17
C ARG A 26 50.52 65.34 10.90
N GLN A 27 50.82 65.94 9.75
CA GLN A 27 50.21 65.60 8.46
C GLN A 27 50.52 64.15 8.10
N HIS A 28 51.78 63.72 8.24
CA HIS A 28 52.18 62.34 8.01
C HIS A 28 51.47 61.36 8.95
N GLY A 29 51.31 61.73 10.22
CA GLY A 29 50.53 60.97 11.19
C GLY A 29 49.06 60.82 10.79
N ILE A 30 48.42 61.91 10.37
CA ILE A 30 47.03 61.91 9.89
C ILE A 30 46.90 61.07 8.62
N THR A 31 47.77 61.25 7.62
CA THR A 31 47.75 60.49 6.37
C THR A 31 48.00 59.00 6.62
N ARG A 32 48.94 58.63 7.50
CA ARG A 32 49.15 57.23 7.89
C ARG A 32 47.92 56.63 8.56
N ARG A 33 47.27 57.37 9.46
CA ARG A 33 46.03 56.92 10.13
C ARG A 33 44.88 56.76 9.14
N GLN A 34 44.71 57.69 8.21
CA GLN A 34 43.70 57.62 7.15
C GLN A 34 43.97 56.45 6.19
N ARG A 35 45.22 56.25 5.74
CA ARG A 35 45.59 55.12 4.88
C ARG A 35 45.30 53.77 5.57
N ARG A 36 45.62 53.65 6.86
CA ARG A 36 45.30 52.44 7.65
C ARG A 36 43.79 52.21 7.73
N ARG A 37 43.01 53.26 8.03
CA ARG A 37 41.54 53.17 8.09
C ARG A 37 40.94 52.80 6.73
N ASN A 38 41.39 53.42 5.65
CA ASN A 38 40.94 53.10 4.30
C ASN A 38 41.29 51.65 3.93
N ALA A 39 42.50 51.18 4.25
CA ALA A 39 42.89 49.80 3.98
C ALA A 39 41.98 48.80 4.71
N VAL A 40 41.65 49.04 5.98
CA VAL A 40 40.72 48.19 6.75
C VAL A 40 39.31 48.23 6.16
N LEU A 41 38.78 49.42 5.84
CA LEU A 41 37.46 49.54 5.22
C LEU A 41 37.39 48.85 3.85
N THR A 42 38.45 48.92 3.06
CA THR A 42 38.53 48.22 1.77
C THR A 42 38.60 46.70 1.97
N ASP A 43 39.34 46.21 2.96
CA ASP A 43 39.35 44.79 3.32
C ASP A 43 37.96 44.30 3.76
N ASP A 44 37.28 45.06 4.63
CA ASP A 44 35.94 44.73 5.11
C ASP A 44 34.90 44.67 3.98
N VAL A 45 34.92 45.63 3.05
CA VAL A 45 34.03 45.63 1.87
C VAL A 45 34.31 44.42 0.99
N ARG A 46 35.59 44.15 0.72
CA ARG A 46 35.98 43.00 -0.10
C ARG A 46 35.58 41.68 0.53
N ALA A 47 35.79 41.51 1.83
CA ALA A 47 35.38 40.32 2.57
C ALA A 47 33.86 40.09 2.49
N ARG A 48 33.05 41.16 2.63
CA ARG A 48 31.59 41.08 2.48
C ARG A 48 31.16 40.72 1.06
N GLU A 49 31.79 41.28 0.04
CA GLU A 49 31.52 40.93 -1.37
C GLU A 49 31.86 39.47 -1.69
N GLU A 50 32.99 38.99 -1.16
CA GLU A 50 33.42 37.59 -1.31
C GLU A 50 32.46 36.64 -0.57
N GLU A 51 32.01 37.00 0.63
CA GLU A 51 31.01 36.23 1.38
C GLU A 51 29.64 36.21 0.69
N LEU A 52 29.17 37.34 0.15
CA LEU A 52 27.92 37.38 -0.65
C LEU A 52 28.01 36.48 -1.89
N ARG A 53 29.15 36.50 -2.58
CA ARG A 53 29.39 35.64 -3.73
C ARG A 53 29.33 34.17 -3.31
N HIS A 54 30.05 33.81 -2.24
CA HIS A 54 30.05 32.46 -1.67
C HIS A 54 28.66 31.98 -1.23
N LEU A 55 27.88 32.88 -0.61
CA LEU A 55 26.49 32.61 -0.26
C LEU A 55 25.68 32.17 -1.49
N VAL A 56 25.76 32.93 -2.58
CA VAL A 56 24.99 32.68 -3.81
C VAL A 56 25.51 31.47 -4.59
N THR A 57 26.82 31.28 -4.69
CA THR A 57 27.39 30.24 -5.55
C THR A 57 27.58 28.89 -4.86
N VAL A 58 27.64 28.87 -3.53
CA VAL A 58 27.94 27.64 -2.76
C VAL A 58 26.86 27.34 -1.72
N ARG A 59 26.60 28.27 -0.79
CA ARG A 59 25.73 27.98 0.37
C ARG A 59 24.27 27.78 -0.03
N LEU A 60 23.70 28.66 -0.88
CA LEU A 60 22.31 28.56 -1.34
C LEU A 60 22.05 27.31 -2.20
N PRO A 61 22.87 26.99 -3.23
CA PRO A 61 22.70 25.76 -4.01
C PRO A 61 22.80 24.50 -3.15
N ALA A 62 23.80 24.40 -2.28
CA ALA A 62 23.98 23.24 -1.40
C ALA A 62 22.76 23.02 -0.48
N LEU A 63 22.18 24.10 0.03
CA LEU A 63 20.97 24.07 0.85
C LEU A 63 19.72 23.71 0.04
N ALA A 64 19.66 24.12 -1.24
CA ALA A 64 18.56 23.76 -2.13
C ALA A 64 18.56 22.25 -2.47
N ASP A 65 19.75 21.67 -2.66
CA ASP A 65 19.93 20.24 -2.96
C ASP A 65 19.66 19.36 -1.72
N HIS A 66 20.05 19.84 -0.53
CA HIS A 66 19.97 19.11 0.74
C HIS A 66 19.22 19.91 1.82
N PRO A 67 17.93 20.22 1.62
CA PRO A 67 17.18 21.01 2.59
C PRO A 67 17.03 20.28 3.92
N GLY A 68 17.19 21.00 5.02
CA GLY A 68 17.14 20.46 6.37
C GLY A 68 18.33 19.57 6.76
N GLN A 69 19.33 19.40 5.89
CA GLN A 69 20.56 18.67 6.19
C GLN A 69 21.76 19.61 6.24
N SER A 70 22.63 19.41 7.22
CA SER A 70 23.91 20.11 7.27
C SER A 70 24.86 19.48 6.23
N VAL A 71 25.33 20.28 5.28
CA VAL A 71 26.31 19.85 4.29
C VAL A 71 27.72 20.10 4.85
N PRO A 72 28.53 19.04 5.11
CA PRO A 72 29.87 19.21 5.63
C PRO A 72 30.73 20.10 4.73
N GLY A 73 31.41 21.09 5.32
CA GLY A 73 32.28 22.02 4.59
C GLY A 73 31.57 23.21 3.95
N VAL A 74 30.24 23.32 4.06
CA VAL A 74 29.47 24.47 3.57
C VAL A 74 29.18 25.42 4.74
N GLY A 75 30.14 26.30 5.03
CA GLY A 75 30.04 27.34 6.07
C GLY A 75 30.40 28.73 5.53
N PRO A 76 30.44 29.75 6.41
CA PRO A 76 30.96 31.07 6.06
C PRO A 76 32.38 30.98 5.50
N LEU A 77 32.68 31.79 4.49
CA LEU A 77 34.03 31.86 3.90
C LEU A 77 34.98 32.61 4.83
N ASP A 78 34.52 33.72 5.43
CA ASP A 78 35.27 34.48 6.42
C ASP A 78 34.60 34.43 7.80
N GLY A 79 35.19 33.67 8.72
CA GLY A 79 34.70 33.54 10.10
C GLY A 79 34.66 34.86 10.87
N ARG A 80 35.41 35.90 10.46
CA ARG A 80 35.35 37.23 11.08
C ARG A 80 33.98 37.89 10.91
N LEU A 81 33.25 37.52 9.86
CA LEU A 81 31.95 38.11 9.53
C LEU A 81 30.79 37.48 10.30
N ALA A 82 30.94 36.26 10.85
CA ALA A 82 29.86 35.50 11.47
C ALA A 82 29.15 36.27 12.60
N GLU A 83 29.93 36.90 13.49
CA GLU A 83 29.40 37.64 14.65
C GLU A 83 28.92 39.07 14.32
N THR A 84 29.13 39.51 13.08
CA THR A 84 28.71 40.85 12.63
C THR A 84 27.24 40.87 12.26
N GLU A 85 26.62 42.06 12.24
CA GLU A 85 25.24 42.23 11.75
C GLU A 85 25.08 41.78 10.29
N PHE A 86 26.15 41.87 9.50
CA PHE A 86 26.17 41.34 8.14
C PHE A 86 26.06 39.81 8.14
N GLY A 87 26.89 39.11 8.95
CA GLY A 87 26.84 37.64 9.07
C GLY A 87 25.48 37.14 9.56
N LYS A 88 24.94 37.76 10.63
CA LYS A 88 23.60 37.46 11.15
C LYS A 88 22.51 37.66 10.08
N GLY A 89 22.62 38.71 9.26
CA GLY A 89 21.72 38.94 8.14
C GLY A 89 21.79 37.84 7.07
N LEU A 90 22.98 37.31 6.78
CA LEU A 90 23.12 36.16 5.85
C LEU A 90 22.52 34.89 6.44
N ASP A 91 22.71 34.65 7.73
CA ASP A 91 22.12 33.50 8.41
C ASP A 91 20.58 33.59 8.44
N GLU A 92 20.02 34.79 8.60
CA GLU A 92 18.58 35.03 8.45
C GLU A 92 18.08 34.76 7.02
N VAL A 93 18.83 35.19 5.99
CA VAL A 93 18.53 34.87 4.59
C VAL A 93 18.53 33.36 4.36
N LEU A 94 19.51 32.63 4.89
CA LEU A 94 19.58 31.17 4.78
C LEU A 94 18.42 30.49 5.50
N ALA A 95 18.05 30.94 6.69
CA ALA A 95 16.91 30.39 7.42
C ALA A 95 15.61 30.58 6.64
N ARG A 96 15.38 31.79 6.09
CA ARG A 96 14.20 32.09 5.27
C ARG A 96 14.19 31.30 3.96
N PHE A 97 15.35 31.18 3.31
CA PHE A 97 15.49 30.38 2.09
C PHE A 97 15.24 28.89 2.36
N SER A 98 15.81 28.33 3.43
CA SER A 98 15.56 26.94 3.84
C SER A 98 14.06 26.69 4.04
N GLY A 99 13.38 27.57 4.78
CA GLY A 99 11.93 27.46 4.98
C GLY A 99 11.15 27.58 3.67
N ALA A 100 11.57 28.45 2.75
CA ALA A 100 10.92 28.58 1.44
C ALA A 100 11.10 27.34 0.55
N VAL A 101 12.31 26.75 0.55
CA VAL A 101 12.62 25.51 -0.19
C VAL A 101 11.83 24.34 0.39
N GLU A 102 11.83 24.16 1.72
CA GLU A 102 11.07 23.11 2.39
C GLU A 102 9.57 23.23 2.10
N HIS A 103 9.00 24.44 2.21
CA HIS A 103 7.61 24.70 1.84
C HIS A 103 7.33 24.41 0.36
N ALA A 104 8.25 24.76 -0.55
CA ALA A 104 8.09 24.48 -1.97
C ALA A 104 8.11 22.97 -2.25
N GLN A 105 8.99 22.21 -1.60
CA GLN A 105 9.08 20.75 -1.72
C GLN A 105 7.83 20.06 -1.18
N ILE A 106 7.36 20.43 0.01
CA ILE A 106 6.11 19.89 0.58
C ILE A 106 4.94 20.15 -0.37
N ARG A 107 4.82 21.36 -0.92
CA ARG A 107 3.76 21.67 -1.90
C ARG A 107 3.91 20.86 -3.19
N ALA A 108 5.13 20.66 -3.68
CA ALA A 108 5.39 19.88 -4.88
C ALA A 108 5.02 18.41 -4.68
N ASP A 109 5.45 17.78 -3.58
CA ASP A 109 5.10 16.41 -3.22
C ASP A 109 3.58 16.25 -3.02
N GLN A 110 2.91 17.17 -2.32
CA GLN A 110 1.45 17.14 -2.16
C GLN A 110 0.72 17.26 -3.50
N SER A 111 1.17 18.15 -4.39
CA SER A 111 0.58 18.33 -5.72
C SER A 111 0.80 17.10 -6.59
N ALA A 112 2.00 16.53 -6.57
CA ALA A 112 2.34 15.29 -7.27
C ALA A 112 1.49 14.11 -6.77
N LYS A 113 1.37 13.94 -5.44
CA LYS A 113 0.51 12.92 -4.82
C LYS A 113 -0.95 13.12 -5.21
N ALA A 114 -1.47 14.35 -5.21
CA ALA A 114 -2.85 14.64 -5.58
C ALA A 114 -3.13 14.31 -7.05
N ALA A 115 -2.25 14.73 -7.96
CA ALA A 115 -2.36 14.43 -9.38
C ALA A 115 -2.27 12.90 -9.63
N LEU A 116 -1.26 12.24 -9.06
CA LEU A 116 -1.05 10.81 -9.20
C LEU A 116 -2.24 10.01 -8.63
N LYS A 117 -2.75 10.41 -7.47
CA LYS A 117 -3.97 9.83 -6.87
C LYS A 117 -5.16 9.94 -7.82
N ALA A 118 -5.41 11.11 -8.39
CA ALA A 118 -6.53 11.33 -9.30
C ALA A 118 -6.39 10.46 -10.57
N SER A 119 -5.22 10.47 -11.19
CA SER A 119 -4.92 9.65 -12.36
C SER A 119 -5.09 8.16 -12.08
N MET A 120 -4.54 7.65 -10.97
CA MET A 120 -4.65 6.24 -10.62
C MET A 120 -6.08 5.81 -10.27
N ARG A 121 -6.90 6.70 -9.66
CA ARG A 121 -8.33 6.42 -9.45
C ARG A 121 -9.11 6.39 -10.76
N SER A 122 -8.79 7.26 -11.71
CA SER A 122 -9.38 7.23 -13.05
C SER A 122 -9.01 5.94 -13.78
N ILE A 123 -7.75 5.52 -13.72
CA ILE A 123 -7.28 4.24 -14.25
C ILE A 123 -8.01 3.06 -13.60
N GLN A 124 -8.17 3.07 -12.28
CA GLN A 124 -8.92 2.03 -11.58
C GLN A 124 -10.40 1.97 -12.00
N ALA A 125 -11.03 3.13 -12.26
CA ALA A 125 -12.40 3.18 -12.75
C ALA A 125 -12.51 2.55 -14.14
N LEU A 126 -11.59 2.88 -15.06
CA LEU A 126 -11.52 2.28 -16.39
C LEU A 126 -11.29 0.76 -16.31
N ALA A 127 -10.42 0.29 -15.41
CA ALA A 127 -10.21 -1.15 -15.21
C ALA A 127 -11.49 -1.84 -14.71
N ASN A 128 -12.28 -1.19 -13.83
CA ASN A 128 -13.55 -1.73 -13.39
C ASN A 128 -14.60 -1.76 -14.52
N GLU A 129 -14.64 -0.74 -15.37
CA GLU A 129 -15.51 -0.71 -16.56
C GLU A 129 -15.15 -1.82 -17.55
N GLN A 130 -13.85 -2.01 -17.81
CA GLN A 130 -13.36 -3.12 -18.64
C GLN A 130 -13.75 -4.48 -18.05
N GLN A 131 -13.66 -4.64 -16.72
CA GLN A 131 -14.08 -5.87 -16.04
C GLN A 131 -15.55 -6.20 -16.30
N MET A 132 -16.43 -5.19 -16.26
CA MET A 132 -17.86 -5.38 -16.56
C MET A 132 -18.07 -5.78 -18.02
N SER A 133 -17.40 -5.12 -18.95
CA SER A 133 -17.50 -5.45 -20.38
C SER A 133 -17.00 -6.87 -20.69
N ILE A 134 -15.89 -7.30 -20.08
CA ILE A 134 -15.38 -8.66 -20.19
C ILE A 134 -16.39 -9.67 -19.64
N SER A 135 -17.01 -9.36 -18.49
CA SER A 135 -18.04 -10.22 -17.89
C SER A 135 -19.27 -10.36 -18.80
N GLU A 136 -19.73 -9.28 -19.42
CA GLU A 136 -20.81 -9.31 -20.41
C GLU A 136 -20.45 -10.11 -21.66
N MET A 137 -19.19 -10.07 -22.10
CA MET A 137 -18.72 -10.93 -23.19
C MET A 137 -18.70 -12.41 -22.79
N GLN A 138 -18.24 -12.72 -21.58
CA GLN A 138 -18.28 -14.10 -21.06
C GLN A 138 -19.71 -14.62 -20.94
N ASP A 139 -20.69 -13.77 -20.62
CA ASP A 139 -22.09 -14.18 -20.55
C ASP A 139 -22.75 -14.35 -21.93
N ARG A 140 -22.29 -13.63 -22.96
CA ARG A 140 -22.81 -13.74 -24.35
C ARG A 140 -22.18 -14.85 -25.17
N HIS A 141 -21.01 -15.35 -24.78
CA HIS A 141 -20.23 -16.32 -25.55
C HIS A 141 -19.98 -17.60 -24.75
N ASP A 142 -20.34 -18.76 -25.32
CA ASP A 142 -20.09 -20.08 -24.74
C ASP A 142 -18.92 -20.84 -25.42
N ASP A 143 -18.21 -20.19 -26.34
CA ASP A 143 -17.07 -20.78 -27.05
C ASP A 143 -15.85 -20.92 -26.11
N PRO A 144 -15.30 -22.14 -25.90
CA PRO A 144 -14.15 -22.36 -25.04
C PRO A 144 -12.89 -21.58 -25.42
N ASP A 145 -12.64 -21.38 -26.72
CA ASP A 145 -11.47 -20.63 -27.18
C ASP A 145 -11.61 -19.14 -26.88
N VAL A 146 -12.81 -18.58 -27.08
CA VAL A 146 -13.12 -17.18 -26.71
C VAL A 146 -13.00 -17.00 -25.21
N LEU A 147 -13.51 -17.94 -24.42
CA LEU A 147 -13.43 -17.86 -22.95
C LEU A 147 -11.99 -17.92 -22.46
N ARG A 148 -11.13 -18.75 -23.08
CA ARG A 148 -9.70 -18.79 -22.76
C ARG A 148 -9.05 -17.43 -22.98
N ASP A 149 -9.27 -16.82 -24.14
CA ASP A 149 -8.66 -15.53 -24.48
C ASP A 149 -9.20 -14.42 -23.56
N LEU A 150 -10.51 -14.43 -23.25
CA LEU A 150 -11.12 -13.51 -22.29
C LEU A 150 -10.54 -13.65 -20.88
N LEU A 151 -10.19 -14.85 -20.42
CA LEU A 151 -9.55 -15.05 -19.12
C LEU A 151 -8.16 -14.38 -19.06
N GLU A 152 -7.39 -14.40 -20.15
CA GLU A 152 -6.09 -13.72 -20.20
C GLU A 152 -6.24 -12.19 -20.15
N VAL A 153 -7.23 -11.65 -20.87
CA VAL A 153 -7.56 -10.22 -20.86
C VAL A 153 -8.06 -9.79 -19.48
N ASP A 154 -8.98 -10.56 -18.88
CA ASP A 154 -9.50 -10.34 -17.53
C ASP A 154 -8.38 -10.26 -16.49
N HIS A 155 -7.46 -11.23 -16.55
CA HIS A 155 -6.34 -11.29 -15.64
C HIS A 155 -5.41 -10.07 -15.78
N THR A 156 -5.16 -9.64 -17.02
CA THR A 156 -4.33 -8.46 -17.32
C THR A 156 -5.02 -7.17 -16.84
N ASN A 157 -6.32 -7.04 -17.05
CA ASN A 157 -7.13 -5.93 -16.55
C ASN A 157 -7.10 -5.86 -15.02
N ALA A 158 -7.27 -7.00 -14.35
CA ALA A 158 -7.19 -7.09 -12.90
C ALA A 158 -5.79 -6.71 -12.38
N GLN A 159 -4.70 -7.07 -13.07
CA GLN A 159 -3.35 -6.63 -12.71
C GLN A 159 -3.18 -5.11 -12.85
N PHE A 160 -3.69 -4.55 -13.94
CA PHE A 160 -3.61 -3.11 -14.20
C PHE A 160 -4.34 -2.30 -13.14
N GLY A 161 -5.58 -2.69 -12.81
CA GLY A 161 -6.34 -2.10 -11.72
C GLY A 161 -5.57 -2.16 -10.41
N ARG A 162 -5.05 -3.32 -10.01
CA ARG A 162 -4.30 -3.44 -8.76
C ARG A 162 -3.04 -2.58 -8.67
N ARG A 163 -2.27 -2.46 -9.76
CA ARG A 163 -1.12 -1.54 -9.77
C ARG A 163 -1.56 -0.09 -9.57
N ALA A 164 -2.66 0.31 -10.20
CA ALA A 164 -3.23 1.64 -9.99
C ALA A 164 -3.72 1.82 -8.55
N GLN A 165 -4.39 0.81 -7.97
CA GLN A 165 -4.80 0.80 -6.56
C GLN A 165 -3.60 0.97 -5.61
N ALA A 166 -2.52 0.22 -5.81
CA ALA A 166 -1.31 0.30 -4.99
C ALA A 166 -0.72 1.72 -4.99
N ILE A 167 -0.56 2.32 -6.17
CA ILE A 167 -0.03 3.68 -6.31
C ILE A 167 -1.00 4.71 -5.72
N ALA A 168 -2.31 4.57 -5.96
CA ALA A 168 -3.31 5.46 -5.39
C ALA A 168 -3.28 5.43 -3.85
N VAL A 169 -3.04 4.24 -3.27
CA VAL A 169 -2.91 4.00 -1.84
C VAL A 169 -1.65 4.68 -1.28
N LEU A 170 -0.52 4.60 -1.97
CA LEU A 170 0.68 5.38 -1.62
C LEU A 170 0.38 6.89 -1.52
N CYS A 171 -0.47 7.41 -2.42
CA CYS A 171 -0.92 8.80 -2.39
C CYS A 171 -2.08 9.07 -1.42
N GLY A 172 -2.33 8.18 -0.45
CA GLY A 172 -3.33 8.37 0.60
C GLY A 172 -4.77 7.99 0.19
N SER A 173 -4.95 7.14 -0.83
CA SER A 173 -6.25 6.47 -1.05
C SER A 173 -6.47 5.36 -0.02
N TRP A 174 -7.72 4.93 0.11
CA TRP A 174 -8.04 3.79 0.95
C TRP A 174 -7.74 2.47 0.21
N PRO A 175 -7.24 1.41 0.88
CA PRO A 175 -6.77 0.19 0.22
C PRO A 175 -7.80 -0.66 -0.51
N GLY A 176 -9.07 -0.27 -0.58
CA GLY A 176 -10.15 -1.08 -1.15
C GLY A 176 -11.16 -1.46 -0.07
N ARG A 177 -12.28 -2.09 -0.44
CA ARG A 177 -13.39 -2.37 0.50
C ARG A 177 -12.95 -3.23 1.70
N GLN A 178 -13.53 -2.96 2.87
CA GLN A 178 -13.35 -3.82 4.04
C GLN A 178 -13.85 -5.22 3.72
N ARG A 179 -13.03 -6.23 3.99
CA ARG A 179 -13.39 -7.65 3.84
C ARG A 179 -13.79 -8.20 5.20
N ALA A 180 -14.57 -9.27 5.21
CA ALA A 180 -14.78 -10.05 6.43
C ALA A 180 -13.43 -10.56 6.96
N THR A 181 -13.34 -10.85 8.25
CA THR A 181 -12.21 -11.56 8.84
C THR A 181 -11.93 -12.83 8.02
N SER A 182 -10.67 -13.10 7.68
CA SER A 182 -10.30 -14.20 6.78
C SER A 182 -9.07 -14.94 7.28
N PRO A 183 -8.99 -16.28 7.12
CA PRO A 183 -7.81 -17.06 7.46
C PRO A 183 -6.54 -16.48 6.82
N LEU A 184 -5.42 -16.45 7.54
CA LEU A 184 -4.18 -15.87 7.01
C LEU A 184 -3.71 -16.58 5.72
N VAL A 185 -3.92 -17.89 5.63
CA VAL A 185 -3.60 -18.66 4.41
C VAL A 185 -4.46 -18.20 3.22
N GLU A 186 -5.72 -17.84 3.44
CA GLU A 186 -6.60 -17.31 2.40
C GLU A 186 -6.22 -15.88 2.01
N VAL A 187 -5.78 -15.06 2.97
CA VAL A 187 -5.20 -13.74 2.70
C VAL A 187 -3.98 -13.86 1.79
N VAL A 188 -3.06 -14.80 2.08
CA VAL A 188 -1.89 -15.07 1.24
C VAL A 188 -2.31 -15.59 -0.15
N ARG A 189 -3.25 -16.53 -0.24
CA ARG A 189 -3.76 -17.02 -1.53
C ARG A 189 -4.44 -15.91 -2.34
N GLY A 190 -5.19 -15.05 -1.67
CA GLY A 190 -5.81 -13.86 -2.26
C GLY A 190 -4.79 -12.83 -2.71
N ALA A 191 -3.58 -12.81 -2.14
CA ALA A 191 -2.46 -12.03 -2.64
C ALA A 191 -1.75 -12.72 -3.82
N THR A 192 -1.62 -14.05 -3.80
CA THR A 192 -1.07 -14.83 -4.91
C THR A 192 -1.91 -14.67 -6.18
N SER A 193 -3.25 -14.67 -6.08
CA SER A 193 -4.13 -14.44 -7.24
C SER A 193 -4.00 -13.01 -7.81
N ARG A 194 -3.28 -12.12 -7.12
CA ARG A 194 -3.07 -10.73 -7.49
C ARG A 194 -1.75 -10.46 -8.22
N ILE A 195 -0.99 -11.48 -8.58
CA ILE A 195 0.24 -11.31 -9.36
C ILE A 195 0.15 -12.02 -10.70
N ARG A 196 0.97 -11.60 -11.67
CA ARG A 196 1.03 -12.20 -13.00
C ARG A 196 1.49 -13.66 -12.94
N ASP A 197 2.59 -13.88 -12.23
CA ASP A 197 3.28 -15.16 -12.15
C ASP A 197 2.76 -16.04 -11.00
N TYR A 198 1.45 -15.98 -10.73
CA TYR A 198 0.82 -16.67 -9.60
C TYR A 198 1.06 -18.19 -9.58
N ARG A 199 1.25 -18.80 -10.76
CA ARG A 199 1.53 -20.23 -10.92
C ARG A 199 2.90 -20.64 -10.37
N ARG A 200 3.82 -19.68 -10.20
CA ARG A 200 5.17 -19.92 -9.65
C ARG A 200 5.22 -19.84 -8.13
N VAL A 201 4.13 -19.41 -7.48
CA VAL A 201 4.06 -19.27 -6.03
C VAL A 201 3.60 -20.56 -5.38
N ARG A 202 4.39 -21.06 -4.43
CA ARG A 202 4.06 -22.22 -3.60
C ARG A 202 3.80 -21.78 -2.18
N VAL A 203 2.58 -22.00 -1.68
CA VAL A 203 2.16 -21.58 -0.34
C VAL A 203 2.15 -22.80 0.59
N HIS A 204 2.94 -22.70 1.65
CA HIS A 204 3.14 -23.70 2.68
C HIS A 204 2.77 -23.14 4.06
N GLY A 205 2.36 -24.04 4.96
CA GLY A 205 1.96 -23.69 6.31
C GLY A 205 0.44 -23.62 6.46
N GLN A 206 -0.03 -24.24 7.54
CA GLN A 206 -1.42 -24.16 7.98
C GLN A 206 -1.40 -23.61 9.39
N VAL A 207 -2.10 -22.50 9.59
CA VAL A 207 -2.15 -21.81 10.87
C VAL A 207 -3.60 -21.45 11.15
N ASP A 208 -4.11 -21.82 12.32
CA ASP A 208 -5.48 -21.56 12.76
C ASP A 208 -5.64 -20.11 13.28
N ILE A 209 -5.26 -19.15 12.42
CA ILE A 209 -5.37 -17.72 12.67
C ILE A 209 -6.02 -17.03 11.48
N ALA A 210 -6.81 -16.02 11.79
CA ALA A 210 -7.43 -15.12 10.83
C ALA A 210 -6.88 -13.71 10.99
N VAL A 211 -6.94 -12.95 9.91
CA VAL A 211 -6.63 -11.52 9.90
C VAL A 211 -7.93 -10.75 10.14
N GLU A 212 -7.89 -9.78 11.05
CA GLU A 212 -9.04 -8.92 11.33
C GLU A 212 -9.51 -8.18 10.08
N SER A 213 -10.83 -8.02 9.93
CA SER A 213 -11.48 -7.36 8.78
C SER A 213 -10.80 -6.06 8.30
N ARG A 214 -10.37 -5.19 9.23
CA ARG A 214 -9.70 -3.91 8.92
C ARG A 214 -8.31 -4.05 8.31
N ALA A 215 -7.65 -5.20 8.49
CA ALA A 215 -6.28 -5.46 8.08
C ALA A 215 -6.18 -6.39 6.86
N VAL A 216 -7.26 -7.10 6.50
CA VAL A 216 -7.28 -8.06 5.37
C VAL A 216 -6.77 -7.40 4.08
N GLU A 217 -7.47 -6.40 3.56
CA GLU A 217 -7.11 -5.78 2.27
C GLU A 217 -5.71 -5.12 2.26
N PRO A 218 -5.30 -4.36 3.31
CA PRO A 218 -3.93 -3.87 3.44
C PRO A 218 -2.86 -4.97 3.40
N VAL A 219 -3.09 -6.08 4.10
CA VAL A 219 -2.14 -7.20 4.15
C VAL A 219 -2.11 -7.94 2.82
N VAL A 220 -3.26 -8.15 2.18
CA VAL A 220 -3.33 -8.71 0.82
C VAL A 220 -2.52 -7.85 -0.15
N LEU A 221 -2.67 -6.52 -0.10
CA LEU A 221 -1.95 -5.59 -0.96
C LEU A 221 -0.44 -5.65 -0.72
N ALA A 222 0.00 -5.60 0.54
CA ALA A 222 1.41 -5.68 0.89
C ALA A 222 2.06 -7.00 0.46
N ILE A 223 1.38 -8.13 0.71
CA ILE A 223 1.87 -9.46 0.31
C ILE A 223 1.89 -9.57 -1.22
N ALA A 224 0.89 -9.03 -1.93
CA ALA A 224 0.87 -9.07 -3.39
C ALA A 224 2.06 -8.31 -3.98
N GLU A 225 2.40 -7.12 -3.46
CA GLU A 225 3.59 -6.36 -3.88
C GLU A 225 4.89 -7.12 -3.60
N LEU A 226 5.00 -7.82 -2.46
CA LEU A 226 6.17 -8.67 -2.16
C LEU A 226 6.28 -9.85 -3.13
N LEU A 227 5.17 -10.55 -3.40
CA LEU A 227 5.14 -11.69 -4.30
C LEU A 227 5.45 -11.30 -5.75
N ASP A 228 4.94 -10.15 -6.20
CA ASP A 228 5.20 -9.62 -7.54
C ASP A 228 6.68 -9.25 -7.68
N ASN A 229 7.28 -8.60 -6.67
CA ASN A 229 8.71 -8.32 -6.64
C ASN A 229 9.55 -9.60 -6.66
N ALA A 230 9.23 -10.58 -5.82
CA ALA A 230 9.92 -11.86 -5.76
C ALA A 230 9.86 -12.60 -7.11
N ALA A 231 8.67 -12.68 -7.71
CA ALA A 231 8.49 -13.38 -8.97
C ALA A 231 9.21 -12.70 -10.15
N ARG A 232 9.19 -11.36 -10.23
CA ARG A 232 9.86 -10.58 -11.28
C ARG A 232 11.39 -10.67 -11.22
N HIS A 233 11.97 -10.74 -10.02
CA HIS A 233 13.43 -10.79 -9.84
C HIS A 233 13.98 -12.22 -9.77
N SER A 234 13.11 -13.22 -9.66
CA SER A 234 13.47 -14.63 -9.72
C SER A 234 13.67 -15.13 -11.16
N GLN A 235 14.57 -16.11 -11.35
CA GLN A 235 14.82 -16.70 -12.66
C GLN A 235 13.55 -17.35 -13.26
N PRO A 236 13.32 -17.33 -14.60
CA PRO A 236 12.05 -17.72 -15.22
C PRO A 236 11.50 -19.12 -14.88
N ASN A 237 12.36 -20.06 -14.47
CA ASN A 237 12.00 -21.46 -14.18
C ASN A 237 12.06 -21.81 -12.68
N THR A 238 12.08 -20.81 -11.81
CA THR A 238 12.14 -21.01 -10.35
C THR A 238 10.79 -20.71 -9.70
N THR A 239 10.54 -21.35 -8.55
CA THR A 239 9.37 -21.09 -7.71
C THR A 239 9.68 -20.02 -6.66
N VAL A 240 8.64 -19.32 -6.22
CA VAL A 240 8.66 -18.44 -5.05
C VAL A 240 8.00 -19.19 -3.91
N GLU A 241 8.74 -19.42 -2.83
CA GLU A 241 8.31 -20.25 -1.71
C GLU A 241 7.75 -19.36 -0.59
N VAL A 242 6.49 -19.57 -0.22
CA VAL A 242 5.79 -18.79 0.79
C VAL A 242 5.47 -19.66 1.99
N ASN A 243 6.01 -19.30 3.14
CA ASN A 243 5.81 -20.03 4.39
C ASN A 243 5.02 -19.17 5.38
N VAL A 244 3.85 -19.64 5.79
CA VAL A 244 3.03 -19.01 6.83
C VAL A 244 3.27 -19.73 8.15
N ARG A 245 3.65 -18.98 9.19
CA ARG A 245 3.98 -19.55 10.51
C ARG A 245 3.38 -18.74 11.64
N HIS A 246 2.84 -19.42 12.64
CA HIS A 246 2.55 -18.80 13.93
C HIS A 246 3.86 -18.54 14.68
N VAL A 247 3.96 -17.39 15.34
CA VAL A 247 5.07 -17.02 16.22
C VAL A 247 4.53 -16.51 17.54
N HIS A 248 5.39 -16.37 18.56
CA HIS A 248 4.95 -16.06 19.92
C HIS A 248 4.03 -14.83 20.04
N ASN A 249 4.28 -13.78 19.24
CA ASN A 249 3.55 -12.50 19.30
C ASN A 249 2.72 -12.21 18.05
N GLY A 250 2.35 -13.23 17.27
CA GLY A 250 1.54 -13.07 16.07
C GLY A 250 1.87 -14.09 14.98
N ALA A 251 2.05 -13.63 13.75
CA ALA A 251 2.34 -14.50 12.62
C ALA A 251 3.36 -13.91 11.66
N CYS A 252 4.08 -14.78 10.97
CA CYS A 252 5.00 -14.41 9.91
C CYS A 252 4.58 -15.03 8.59
N VAL A 253 4.63 -14.23 7.54
CA VAL A 253 4.64 -14.68 6.14
C VAL A 253 6.05 -14.48 5.61
N VAL A 254 6.76 -15.58 5.37
CA VAL A 254 8.13 -15.60 4.84
C VAL A 254 8.05 -15.94 3.36
N ILE A 255 8.64 -15.09 2.52
CA ILE A 255 8.67 -15.24 1.06
C ILE A 255 10.14 -15.37 0.67
N ASP A 256 10.50 -16.52 0.12
CA ASP A 256 11.84 -16.83 -0.35
C ASP A 256 11.85 -16.90 -1.88
N ASP A 257 12.75 -16.11 -2.48
CA ASP A 257 12.93 -16.05 -3.93
C ASP A 257 14.28 -16.63 -4.37
N ALA A 258 14.40 -16.94 -5.66
CA ALA A 258 15.61 -17.48 -6.30
C ALA A 258 16.17 -16.48 -7.33
N GLY A 259 16.22 -15.21 -6.95
CA GLY A 259 16.74 -14.10 -7.75
C GLY A 259 18.23 -13.82 -7.57
N VAL A 260 18.68 -12.72 -8.17
CA VAL A 260 20.08 -12.23 -8.13
C VAL A 260 20.49 -11.63 -6.76
N GLY A 261 19.55 -11.50 -5.82
CA GLY A 261 19.79 -10.85 -4.53
C GLY A 261 19.80 -9.32 -4.60
N MET A 262 20.16 -8.67 -3.48
CA MET A 262 20.31 -7.22 -3.37
C MET A 262 21.72 -6.87 -2.89
N ASP A 263 22.30 -5.79 -3.41
CA ASP A 263 23.53 -5.23 -2.86
C ASP A 263 23.27 -4.46 -1.54
N GLY A 264 24.33 -4.04 -0.84
CA GLY A 264 24.21 -3.36 0.46
C GLY A 264 23.38 -2.08 0.41
N HIS A 265 23.58 -1.25 -0.62
CA HIS A 265 22.83 0.01 -0.79
C HIS A 265 21.36 -0.23 -1.15
N ALA A 266 21.07 -1.28 -1.93
CA ALA A 266 19.71 -1.70 -2.25
C ALA A 266 18.99 -2.21 -0.99
N VAL A 267 19.65 -3.00 -0.14
CA VAL A 267 19.09 -3.45 1.14
C VAL A 267 18.83 -2.27 2.09
N GLU A 268 19.75 -1.31 2.20
CA GLU A 268 19.57 -0.11 3.02
C GLU A 268 18.37 0.72 2.55
N ARG A 269 18.27 0.98 1.24
CA ARG A 269 17.13 1.70 0.64
C ARG A 269 15.82 0.96 0.85
N ALA A 270 15.79 -0.35 0.60
CA ALA A 270 14.62 -1.17 0.83
C ALA A 270 14.20 -1.14 2.30
N THR A 271 15.16 -1.23 3.23
CA THR A 271 14.91 -1.14 4.67
C THR A 271 14.34 0.22 5.06
N GLN A 272 14.86 1.31 4.51
CA GLN A 272 14.35 2.65 4.76
C GLN A 272 12.89 2.79 4.30
N LEU A 273 12.59 2.37 3.06
CA LEU A 273 11.24 2.41 2.50
C LEU A 273 10.27 1.53 3.30
N LEU A 274 10.64 0.29 3.59
CA LEU A 274 9.81 -0.69 4.31
C LEU A 274 9.58 -0.32 5.78
N SER A 275 10.50 0.43 6.40
CA SER A 275 10.36 0.86 7.79
C SER A 275 9.16 1.78 8.01
N GLY A 276 8.70 2.47 6.96
CA GLY A 276 7.64 3.46 7.05
C GLY A 276 7.94 4.63 7.99
N ARG A 277 9.21 4.82 8.42
CA ARG A 277 9.60 5.88 9.36
C ARG A 277 9.67 7.26 8.70
N SER A 278 10.08 7.30 7.44
CA SER A 278 10.13 8.53 6.63
C SER A 278 8.86 8.63 5.80
N GLU A 279 8.32 9.84 5.66
CA GLU A 279 7.29 10.07 4.65
C GLU A 279 7.89 9.86 3.26
N VAL A 280 7.21 9.08 2.44
CA VAL A 280 7.65 8.84 1.07
C VAL A 280 7.36 10.10 0.26
N ASP A 281 8.42 10.77 -0.18
CA ASP A 281 8.35 11.81 -1.21
C ASP A 281 8.26 11.13 -2.58
N VAL A 282 7.12 11.27 -3.25
CA VAL A 282 6.88 10.60 -4.53
C VAL A 282 7.76 11.19 -5.64
N THR A 283 8.23 12.43 -5.46
CA THR A 283 9.11 13.12 -6.42
C THR A 283 10.57 12.65 -6.35
N ARG A 284 10.94 11.92 -5.28
CA ARG A 284 12.32 11.44 -5.03
C ARG A 284 12.43 9.92 -5.09
N LEU A 285 11.43 9.23 -5.62
CA LEU A 285 11.56 7.82 -5.98
C LEU A 285 12.56 7.66 -7.14
N ASP A 286 13.07 6.44 -7.34
CA ASP A 286 14.01 6.13 -8.42
C ASP A 286 13.47 6.54 -9.81
N ASP A 287 14.36 6.59 -10.81
CA ASP A 287 13.99 6.77 -12.22
C ASP A 287 14.29 5.47 -13.00
N PRO A 288 13.29 4.64 -13.35
CA PRO A 288 11.85 4.85 -13.17
C PRO A 288 11.35 4.58 -11.73
N PRO A 289 10.20 5.15 -11.31
CA PRO A 289 9.70 5.05 -9.94
C PRO A 289 9.37 3.62 -9.50
N GLN A 290 9.96 3.20 -8.37
CA GLN A 290 9.69 1.91 -7.74
C GLN A 290 8.73 2.06 -6.55
N PHE A 291 7.44 1.81 -6.79
CA PHE A 291 6.40 2.03 -5.78
C PHE A 291 6.25 0.89 -4.74
N GLY A 292 6.65 -0.34 -5.07
CA GLY A 292 6.29 -1.53 -4.27
C GLY A 292 6.68 -1.43 -2.79
N PHE A 293 7.96 -1.24 -2.49
CA PHE A 293 8.42 -1.09 -1.10
C PHE A 293 7.88 0.16 -0.40
N ALA A 294 7.68 1.26 -1.14
CA ALA A 294 7.07 2.47 -0.60
C ALA A 294 5.61 2.24 -0.18
N VAL A 295 4.82 1.54 -1.00
CA VAL A 295 3.44 1.14 -0.70
C VAL A 295 3.42 0.25 0.54
N ILE A 296 4.28 -0.77 0.59
CA ILE A 296 4.37 -1.69 1.72
C ILE A 296 4.74 -0.94 3.00
N GLY A 297 5.75 -0.08 2.98
CA GLY A 297 6.18 0.68 4.15
C GLY A 297 5.10 1.63 4.67
N MET A 298 4.36 2.28 3.78
CA MET A 298 3.20 3.11 4.17
C MET A 298 2.10 2.27 4.84
N LEU A 299 1.75 1.11 4.26
CA LEU A 299 0.76 0.21 4.84
C LEU A 299 1.22 -0.36 6.19
N ALA A 300 2.49 -0.75 6.29
CA ALA A 300 3.12 -1.22 7.51
C ALA A 300 3.01 -0.17 8.63
N ARG A 301 3.38 1.09 8.34
CA ARG A 301 3.23 2.22 9.27
C ARG A 301 1.78 2.43 9.69
N ARG A 302 0.85 2.38 8.73
CA ARG A 302 -0.57 2.70 8.96
C ARG A 302 -1.31 1.63 9.75
N TYR A 303 -1.01 0.36 9.52
CA TYR A 303 -1.72 -0.77 10.12
C TYR A 303 -0.94 -1.47 11.23
N GLY A 304 0.35 -1.17 11.39
CA GLY A 304 1.18 -1.64 12.51
C GLY A 304 1.82 -3.01 12.31
N PHE A 305 1.78 -3.58 11.10
CA PHE A 305 2.62 -4.73 10.75
C PHE A 305 4.00 -4.27 10.31
N THR A 306 4.98 -5.18 10.27
CA THR A 306 6.35 -4.86 9.84
C THR A 306 6.77 -5.74 8.70
N VAL A 307 7.54 -5.19 7.77
CA VAL A 307 8.15 -5.94 6.67
C VAL A 307 9.65 -5.70 6.66
N SER A 308 10.40 -6.76 6.46
CA SER A 308 11.85 -6.71 6.31
C SER A 308 12.27 -7.55 5.12
N VAL A 309 13.39 -7.18 4.51
CA VAL A 309 14.03 -7.97 3.45
C VAL A 309 15.48 -8.21 3.82
N ASP A 310 15.98 -9.40 3.51
CA ASP A 310 17.39 -9.74 3.62
C ASP A 310 17.84 -10.64 2.46
N THR A 311 19.14 -10.85 2.34
CA THR A 311 19.76 -11.64 1.26
C THR A 311 19.99 -13.10 1.64
N ARG A 312 19.33 -13.60 2.70
CA ARG A 312 19.54 -14.95 3.26
C ARG A 312 18.44 -15.93 2.82
N SER A 313 17.97 -15.81 1.57
CA SER A 313 17.11 -16.82 0.98
C SER A 313 17.88 -18.15 0.85
N PRO A 314 17.28 -19.29 1.24
CA PRO A 314 17.86 -20.62 1.01
C PRO A 314 18.12 -20.92 -0.47
N TYR A 315 17.48 -20.17 -1.38
CA TYR A 315 17.58 -20.33 -2.82
C TYR A 315 18.53 -19.31 -3.46
N GLY A 316 19.30 -18.57 -2.65
CA GLY A 316 20.34 -17.64 -3.11
C GLY A 316 19.84 -16.24 -3.52
N GLY A 317 18.54 -15.98 -3.41
CA GLY A 317 17.92 -14.69 -3.70
C GLY A 317 17.59 -13.85 -2.45
N VAL A 318 16.45 -13.17 -2.49
CA VAL A 318 15.94 -12.32 -1.40
C VAL A 318 14.93 -13.08 -0.56
N ARG A 319 15.00 -12.89 0.75
CA ARG A 319 13.98 -13.30 1.71
C ARG A 319 13.24 -12.06 2.19
N ALA A 320 11.93 -12.02 1.97
CA ALA A 320 11.04 -11.03 2.58
C ALA A 320 10.28 -11.66 3.75
N VAL A 321 10.16 -10.93 4.86
CA VAL A 321 9.42 -11.37 6.05
C VAL A 321 8.41 -10.30 6.42
N ALA A 322 7.12 -10.62 6.30
CA ALA A 322 6.03 -9.81 6.82
C ALA A 322 5.59 -10.37 8.18
N PHE A 323 5.80 -9.60 9.24
CA PHE A 323 5.34 -9.92 10.60
C PHE A 323 4.05 -9.17 10.92
N LEU A 324 3.02 -9.94 11.24
CA LEU A 324 1.69 -9.50 11.64
C LEU A 324 1.58 -9.65 13.16
N PRO A 325 1.50 -8.56 13.94
CA PRO A 325 1.35 -8.67 15.39
C PRO A 325 -0.02 -9.24 15.75
N ALA A 326 -0.13 -9.86 16.92
CA ALA A 326 -1.38 -10.43 17.44
C ALA A 326 -2.56 -9.43 17.41
N ALA A 327 -2.30 -8.13 17.54
CA ALA A 327 -3.32 -7.09 17.45
C ALA A 327 -4.00 -6.97 16.06
N LEU A 328 -3.48 -7.63 15.01
CA LEU A 328 -4.10 -7.69 13.68
C LEU A 328 -4.74 -9.06 13.40
N LEU A 329 -4.66 -9.96 14.36
CA LEU A 329 -5.02 -11.36 14.21
C LEU A 329 -6.12 -11.72 15.19
N THR A 330 -6.93 -12.68 14.79
CA THR A 330 -7.91 -13.33 15.65
C THR A 330 -7.84 -14.83 15.40
N HIS A 331 -8.47 -15.61 16.27
CA HIS A 331 -8.62 -17.03 16.02
C HIS A 331 -9.79 -17.26 15.06
N LEU A 332 -9.68 -18.29 14.22
CA LEU A 332 -10.86 -18.78 13.52
C LEU A 332 -11.82 -19.30 14.59
N GLU A 333 -12.94 -18.62 14.81
CA GLU A 333 -14.08 -19.32 15.39
C GLU A 333 -14.51 -20.40 14.39
N PRO A 334 -14.67 -21.66 14.81
CA PRO A 334 -15.24 -22.67 13.94
C PRO A 334 -16.59 -22.14 13.47
N ALA A 335 -16.79 -22.08 12.15
CA ALA A 335 -18.06 -21.70 11.57
C ALA A 335 -19.15 -22.51 12.28
N ALA A 336 -20.09 -21.81 12.94
CA ALA A 336 -21.27 -22.46 13.49
C ALA A 336 -21.87 -23.30 12.35
N PRO A 337 -22.21 -24.59 12.58
CA PRO A 337 -22.73 -25.44 11.52
C PRO A 337 -23.89 -24.72 10.86
N GLU A 338 -23.76 -24.45 9.57
CA GLU A 338 -24.88 -23.95 8.77
C GLU A 338 -26.07 -24.87 9.03
N PRO A 339 -27.27 -24.33 9.32
CA PRO A 339 -28.44 -25.17 9.49
C PRO A 339 -28.61 -25.97 8.20
N GLN A 340 -28.37 -27.27 8.29
CA GLN A 340 -28.67 -28.19 7.21
C GLN A 340 -30.16 -28.06 6.95
N ILE A 341 -30.51 -27.40 5.85
CA ILE A 341 -31.86 -27.48 5.31
C ILE A 341 -31.98 -28.93 4.86
N GLU A 342 -32.53 -29.78 5.73
CA GLU A 342 -33.02 -31.10 5.35
C GLU A 342 -34.10 -30.87 4.30
N LEU A 343 -33.72 -31.01 3.03
CA LEU A 343 -34.67 -31.19 1.95
C LEU A 343 -35.38 -32.52 2.19
N THR A 344 -36.46 -32.48 2.96
CA THR A 344 -37.40 -33.59 3.09
C THR A 344 -37.86 -33.96 1.68
N PRO A 345 -37.61 -35.18 1.18
CA PRO A 345 -38.08 -35.56 -0.14
C PRO A 345 -39.61 -35.59 -0.11
N VAL A 346 -40.23 -34.71 -0.89
CA VAL A 346 -41.67 -34.76 -1.17
C VAL A 346 -41.91 -36.10 -1.84
N THR A 347 -42.53 -37.02 -1.09
CA THR A 347 -42.96 -38.31 -1.65
C THR A 347 -44.14 -38.02 -2.55
N GLU A 348 -43.91 -38.11 -3.85
CA GLU A 348 -44.93 -38.07 -4.88
C GLU A 348 -45.89 -39.27 -4.67
N THR A 349 -47.06 -39.01 -4.09
CA THR A 349 -48.10 -40.02 -3.88
C THR A 349 -48.67 -40.46 -5.22
N ALA A 350 -48.21 -41.61 -5.72
CA ALA A 350 -48.87 -42.34 -6.79
C ALA A 350 -50.21 -42.93 -6.30
N PRO A 351 -51.26 -43.05 -7.15
CA PRO A 351 -52.57 -43.52 -6.72
C PRO A 351 -52.55 -45.04 -6.46
N ALA A 352 -53.08 -45.46 -5.31
CA ALA A 352 -53.15 -46.86 -4.90
C ALA A 352 -54.17 -47.67 -5.75
N PRO A 353 -53.87 -48.93 -6.12
CA PRO A 353 -54.85 -49.82 -6.73
C PRO A 353 -55.78 -50.44 -5.66
N ARG A 354 -57.07 -50.44 -6.00
CA ARG A 354 -58.18 -51.07 -5.27
C ARG A 354 -57.90 -52.54 -4.96
N ARG A 355 -58.07 -52.97 -3.70
CA ARG A 355 -58.09 -54.39 -3.30
C ARG A 355 -59.43 -54.74 -2.64
N ALA A 356 -60.05 -55.82 -3.11
CA ALA A 356 -61.30 -56.39 -2.63
C ALA A 356 -61.13 -57.11 -1.27
N PRO A 357 -62.21 -57.37 -0.52
CA PRO A 357 -62.16 -57.74 0.89
C PRO A 357 -61.91 -59.25 1.07
N ALA A 358 -61.23 -59.61 2.15
CA ALA A 358 -61.14 -60.99 2.62
C ALA A 358 -61.21 -61.02 4.17
N ASP A 359 -61.87 -62.06 4.65
CA ASP A 359 -62.48 -62.24 5.98
C ASP A 359 -61.51 -62.36 7.17
N ASP A 360 -62.13 -62.10 8.32
CA ASP A 360 -61.73 -62.27 9.71
C ASP A 360 -60.99 -63.57 10.07
N THR A 361 -60.08 -63.47 11.05
CA THR A 361 -59.91 -64.42 12.20
C THR A 361 -58.91 -63.83 13.23
N PRO A 362 -58.99 -64.20 14.52
CA PRO A 362 -58.85 -63.25 15.64
C PRO A 362 -57.49 -63.26 16.35
N ASP A 363 -57.20 -62.13 16.99
CA ASP A 363 -56.05 -61.86 17.87
C ASP A 363 -56.08 -62.67 19.18
N ASP A 364 -54.98 -63.37 19.46
CA ASP A 364 -54.69 -64.00 20.75
C ASP A 364 -54.43 -62.94 21.84
N THR A 365 -55.33 -62.88 22.82
CA THR A 365 -55.17 -62.11 24.08
C THR A 365 -55.08 -63.06 25.27
N THR A 366 -54.22 -62.75 26.25
CA THR A 366 -54.25 -63.38 27.58
C THR A 366 -55.21 -62.64 28.51
N GLU A 367 -55.72 -63.33 29.54
CA GLU A 367 -56.81 -62.98 30.49
C GLU A 367 -56.69 -61.62 31.26
N GLY A 368 -55.74 -60.76 30.92
CA GLY A 368 -55.53 -59.43 31.51
C GLY A 368 -55.37 -58.26 30.52
N GLY A 369 -55.68 -58.43 29.23
CA GLY A 369 -55.92 -57.28 28.32
C GLY A 369 -54.73 -56.37 27.97
N LEU A 370 -53.47 -56.81 28.09
CA LEU A 370 -52.28 -56.06 27.64
C LEU A 370 -51.55 -56.72 26.45
N PRO A 371 -51.11 -55.97 25.41
CA PRO A 371 -50.39 -56.52 24.25
C PRO A 371 -48.96 -57.01 24.57
N LYS A 372 -48.58 -58.22 24.12
CA LYS A 372 -47.23 -58.77 24.27
C LYS A 372 -46.26 -58.22 23.20
N ARG A 373 -45.28 -57.42 23.65
CA ARG A 373 -44.16 -56.90 22.83
C ARG A 373 -43.18 -58.02 22.45
N ARG A 374 -43.14 -58.43 21.18
CA ARG A 374 -42.10 -59.32 20.63
C ARG A 374 -40.83 -58.53 20.31
N ARG A 375 -39.71 -58.89 20.96
CA ARG A 375 -38.37 -58.36 20.70
C ARG A 375 -37.78 -59.08 19.48
N ARG A 376 -37.59 -58.36 18.35
CA ARG A 376 -36.84 -58.87 17.18
C ARG A 376 -35.38 -58.42 17.31
N THR A 377 -34.47 -59.40 17.36
CA THR A 377 -33.02 -59.20 17.34
C THR A 377 -32.55 -59.00 15.89
N PRO A 378 -31.80 -57.93 15.56
CA PRO A 378 -31.22 -57.81 14.22
C PRO A 378 -29.93 -58.64 14.13
N LYS A 379 -29.88 -59.52 13.13
CA LYS A 379 -28.71 -60.32 12.74
C LYS A 379 -27.72 -59.39 12.03
N ARG A 380 -26.51 -59.27 12.58
CA ARG A 380 -25.39 -58.48 12.05
C ARG A 380 -24.82 -59.19 10.81
N THR A 381 -25.01 -58.63 9.62
CA THR A 381 -24.28 -59.03 8.41
C THR A 381 -22.92 -58.33 8.41
N ALA A 382 -21.85 -59.07 8.22
CA ALA A 382 -20.49 -58.54 8.17
C ALA A 382 -20.29 -57.69 6.90
N ALA A 383 -19.73 -56.50 7.06
CA ALA A 383 -19.23 -55.66 5.98
C ALA A 383 -17.82 -56.15 5.57
N PRO A 384 -17.45 -56.12 4.28
CA PRO A 384 -16.09 -56.45 3.86
C PRO A 384 -15.11 -55.32 4.26
N GLU A 385 -13.92 -55.75 4.66
CA GLU A 385 -12.77 -54.94 5.07
C GLU A 385 -12.16 -54.22 3.86
N PRO A 386 -11.76 -52.93 3.94
CA PRO A 386 -11.16 -52.24 2.81
C PRO A 386 -9.67 -52.58 2.70
N GLU A 387 -9.25 -53.00 1.50
CA GLU A 387 -7.83 -53.12 1.13
C GLU A 387 -7.14 -51.74 1.08
N PRO A 388 -5.83 -51.66 1.40
CA PRO A 388 -5.08 -50.41 1.40
C PRO A 388 -4.86 -49.89 -0.04
N ALA A 389 -5.42 -48.71 -0.32
CA ALA A 389 -5.18 -48.00 -1.58
C ALA A 389 -3.72 -47.55 -1.66
N THR A 390 -3.00 -48.06 -2.66
CA THR A 390 -1.74 -47.49 -3.16
C THR A 390 -1.96 -46.04 -3.60
N ALA A 391 -1.08 -45.14 -3.13
CA ALA A 391 -1.06 -43.75 -3.52
C ALA A 391 -0.62 -43.61 -4.99
N GLU A 392 -1.59 -43.50 -5.90
CA GLU A 392 -1.37 -42.96 -7.24
C GLU A 392 -1.33 -41.43 -7.16
N GLU A 393 -0.22 -40.84 -7.62
CA GLU A 393 -0.10 -39.41 -7.88
C GLU A 393 -1.18 -38.98 -8.87
N ILE A 394 -2.12 -38.17 -8.41
CA ILE A 394 -3.14 -37.55 -9.27
C ILE A 394 -2.40 -36.56 -10.18
N PRO A 395 -2.37 -36.76 -11.51
CA PRO A 395 -1.78 -35.78 -12.42
C PRO A 395 -2.59 -34.49 -12.33
N GLY A 396 -1.91 -33.34 -12.32
CA GLY A 396 -2.59 -32.03 -12.34
C GLY A 396 -3.56 -31.95 -13.52
N ARG A 397 -4.81 -31.56 -13.23
CA ARG A 397 -5.90 -31.45 -14.21
C ARG A 397 -5.53 -30.55 -15.38
N SER A 398 -5.92 -30.96 -16.58
CA SER A 398 -5.66 -30.18 -17.79
C SER A 398 -6.44 -28.86 -17.78
N PRO A 399 -5.97 -27.83 -18.51
CA PRO A 399 -6.69 -26.56 -18.63
C PRO A 399 -8.14 -26.71 -19.12
N GLU A 400 -8.40 -27.67 -20.01
CA GLU A 400 -9.74 -27.99 -20.51
C GLU A 400 -10.67 -28.55 -19.44
N GLU A 401 -10.14 -29.38 -18.54
CA GLU A 401 -10.89 -29.95 -17.43
C GLU A 401 -11.26 -28.87 -16.41
N ASN A 402 -10.33 -27.93 -16.14
CA ASN A 402 -10.61 -26.78 -15.29
C ASN A 402 -11.65 -25.84 -15.91
N ALA A 403 -11.61 -25.62 -17.23
CA ALA A 403 -12.63 -24.84 -17.94
C ALA A 403 -14.01 -25.50 -17.88
N ARG A 404 -14.09 -26.83 -18.02
CA ARG A 404 -15.36 -27.59 -17.88
C ARG A 404 -15.93 -27.49 -16.47
N ILE A 405 -15.08 -27.60 -15.44
CA ILE A 405 -15.48 -27.48 -14.03
C ILE A 405 -15.97 -26.05 -13.74
N MET A 406 -15.26 -25.03 -14.23
CA MET A 406 -15.67 -23.64 -14.07
C MET A 406 -16.98 -23.35 -14.79
N GLY A 407 -17.18 -23.90 -16.00
CA GLY A 407 -18.45 -23.83 -16.71
C GLY A 407 -19.59 -24.54 -15.98
N ALA A 408 -19.32 -25.68 -15.35
CA ALA A 408 -20.31 -26.38 -14.52
C ALA A 408 -20.68 -25.58 -13.26
N PHE A 409 -19.69 -24.94 -12.62
CA PHE A 409 -19.90 -24.06 -11.49
C PHE A 409 -20.70 -22.80 -11.86
N ALA A 410 -20.37 -22.15 -12.98
CA ALA A 410 -21.12 -21.01 -13.51
C ALA A 410 -22.59 -21.39 -13.80
N ARG A 411 -22.84 -22.57 -14.38
CA ARG A 411 -24.21 -23.09 -14.60
C ARG A 411 -24.95 -23.33 -13.29
N GLY A 412 -24.29 -23.89 -12.27
CA GLY A 412 -24.88 -24.10 -10.94
C GLY A 412 -25.29 -22.80 -10.27
N THR A 413 -24.44 -21.77 -10.33
CA THR A 413 -24.77 -20.45 -9.75
C THR A 413 -25.88 -19.71 -10.51
N ARG A 414 -25.95 -19.87 -11.84
CA ARG A 414 -27.07 -19.36 -12.66
C ARG A 414 -28.39 -20.06 -12.31
N PHE A 415 -28.40 -21.38 -12.14
CA PHE A 415 -29.58 -22.13 -11.73
C PHE A 415 -30.06 -21.72 -10.33
N GLY A 416 -29.15 -21.54 -9.37
CA GLY A 416 -29.48 -21.07 -8.02
C GLY A 416 -30.08 -19.66 -7.99
N ARG A 417 -29.55 -18.73 -8.80
CA ARG A 417 -30.10 -17.36 -8.91
C ARG A 417 -31.45 -17.29 -9.63
N ALA A 418 -31.67 -18.15 -10.63
CA ALA A 418 -32.95 -18.26 -11.30
C ALA A 418 -34.03 -18.89 -10.39
N ALA A 419 -33.67 -19.91 -9.61
CA ALA A 419 -34.56 -20.55 -8.65
C ALA A 419 -34.94 -19.60 -7.49
N GLY A 420 -34.02 -18.76 -7.01
CA GLY A 420 -34.32 -17.75 -5.99
C GLY A 420 -35.29 -16.66 -6.48
N ARG A 421 -35.26 -16.32 -7.78
CA ARG A 421 -36.14 -15.30 -8.37
C ARG A 421 -37.58 -15.80 -8.58
N ILE A 422 -37.78 -17.11 -8.76
CA ILE A 422 -39.11 -17.73 -8.88
C ILE A 422 -39.81 -17.79 -7.51
N LEU A 423 -39.06 -17.85 -6.40
CA LEU A 423 -39.63 -17.86 -5.06
C LEU A 423 -40.06 -16.46 -4.56
N ASP A 424 -39.46 -15.38 -5.08
CA ASP A 424 -39.82 -13.99 -4.72
C ASP A 424 -41.03 -13.44 -5.52
N GLU A 425 -41.37 -14.01 -6.69
CA GLU A 425 -42.48 -13.53 -7.53
C GLU A 425 -43.87 -14.10 -7.15
N ASP A 426 -43.93 -15.15 -6.32
CA ASP A 426 -45.19 -15.77 -5.89
C ASP A 426 -45.81 -15.17 -4.60
N GLU A 427 -45.16 -14.20 -3.93
CA GLU A 427 -45.65 -13.64 -2.64
C GLU A 427 -46.20 -12.20 -2.70
N TYR A 428 -46.41 -11.60 -3.88
CA TYR A 428 -47.18 -10.34 -3.96
C TYR A 428 -47.92 -10.16 -5.30
N GLY A 429 -49.04 -10.87 -5.46
CA GLY A 429 -50.04 -10.55 -6.48
C GLY A 429 -50.88 -9.34 -6.08
N PRO A 430 -51.04 -8.30 -6.92
CA PRO A 430 -51.88 -7.15 -6.58
C PRO A 430 -53.39 -7.51 -6.69
N ASP A 431 -54.13 -7.17 -5.64
CA ASP A 431 -55.59 -7.28 -5.50
C ASP A 431 -56.34 -6.46 -6.58
N PRO A 432 -57.22 -7.07 -7.40
CA PRO A 432 -57.97 -6.38 -8.43
C PRO A 432 -59.30 -5.83 -7.88
N THR A 433 -59.27 -5.00 -6.83
CA THR A 433 -60.47 -4.28 -6.35
C THR A 433 -60.18 -2.84 -5.86
N ALA A 434 -59.68 -1.97 -6.75
CA ALA A 434 -59.73 -0.52 -6.52
C ALA A 434 -59.90 0.25 -7.84
N GLY A 435 -61.08 0.87 -8.01
CA GLY A 435 -61.38 1.77 -9.13
C GLY A 435 -60.61 3.09 -9.07
N PRO A 436 -60.55 3.85 -10.18
CA PRO A 436 -59.63 4.98 -10.31
C PRO A 436 -60.13 6.23 -9.57
N ALA A 437 -59.40 6.64 -8.53
CA ALA A 437 -59.57 7.95 -7.92
C ALA A 437 -58.72 8.99 -8.67
N ARG A 438 -59.39 9.96 -9.28
CA ARG A 438 -58.80 11.20 -9.79
C ARG A 438 -58.35 12.06 -8.60
N THR A 439 -57.10 12.51 -8.60
CA THR A 439 -56.66 13.67 -7.80
C THR A 439 -55.68 14.52 -8.61
N THR A 440 -55.95 15.81 -8.56
CA THR A 440 -55.41 16.96 -9.30
C THR A 440 -53.94 17.28 -8.98
N PRO A 441 -53.22 18.00 -9.86
CA PRO A 441 -51.89 18.51 -9.56
C PRO A 441 -51.99 19.79 -8.72
N HIS A 442 -51.27 19.83 -7.60
CA HIS A 442 -51.01 21.07 -6.88
C HIS A 442 -49.81 21.79 -7.51
N GLU A 443 -50.12 22.95 -8.12
CA GLU A 443 -49.20 24.04 -8.37
C GLU A 443 -48.59 24.51 -7.04
N ASN A 444 -47.30 24.83 -7.05
CA ASN A 444 -46.72 25.70 -6.03
C ASN A 444 -45.70 26.63 -6.72
N GLU A 445 -46.17 27.83 -7.04
CA GLU A 445 -45.37 28.98 -7.44
C GLU A 445 -44.96 29.82 -6.22
N GLY A 446 -43.75 30.38 -6.26
CA GLY A 446 -43.31 31.54 -5.48
C GLY A 446 -42.46 31.19 -4.24
N THR A 447 -41.28 31.78 -3.99
CA THR A 447 -40.66 33.02 -4.49
C THR A 447 -39.16 33.02 -4.09
N PRO A 448 -38.25 33.70 -4.82
CA PRO A 448 -36.83 33.76 -4.48
C PRO A 448 -36.48 35.00 -3.63
N HIS A 449 -35.47 34.91 -2.76
CA HIS A 449 -34.78 36.08 -2.21
C HIS A 449 -33.30 35.82 -1.87
N ALA A 450 -32.48 36.74 -2.37
CA ALA A 450 -31.12 37.17 -2.00
C ALA A 450 -29.94 36.24 -2.32
#